data_AF-A0A840CNU7-F1
#
_entry.id   AF-A0A840CNU7-F1
#
_cell.length_a   1.000
_cell.length_b   1.000
_cell.length_c   1.000
_cell.angle_alpha   90.00
_cell.angle_beta   90.00
_cell.angle_gamma   90.00
#
_symmetry.space_group_name_H-M   'P 1'
#
loop_
_entity.id
_entity.type
_entity.pdbx_description
1 polymer ?
#
loop_
_entity_poly.entity_id
_entity_poly.type
_entity_poly.pdbx_seq_one_letter_code
_entity_poly.pdbx_strand_id
1 'polypeptide(L)'
;MNKINKISVSLISGLLMIMSLSCSDDDNWSPGPEVDPSSPRVYFNPSSSGDVEPGESYLNIAVSRVNTNGSLTVPISISKSTEGLLFPDQSVTFAAGEETAYFKVGFNQDIPYETDYPFELKIDEVYSDQYIAAGAPVHSGKLRRLEPWVFVAEATCTFEGTSGSKLAAFDPFKQNLYKKEIAGIFKIENWCLNGTGEWYGDFIFTVDENKQILPDSGIGFHDISAKRWYFYEPGKASSGDDTKYQINGHLPTSTGVYMTYFYLYTIGSTSSSYFMDFDESARTAKMGGYSRYSSSTFSSGSFVLNYTW
;
A
#
# COMPACT_ATOMS: atom_id res chain seq x y z
N MET A 1 0.24 -74.48 -9.28
CA MET A 1 1.30 -73.98 -8.37
C MET A 1 2.67 -74.43 -8.88
N ASN A 2 3.51 -73.42 -9.12
CA ASN A 2 4.98 -73.37 -9.16
C ASN A 2 5.77 -74.21 -10.18
N LYS A 3 6.10 -73.60 -11.32
CA LYS A 3 7.44 -73.71 -11.96
C LYS A 3 7.87 -72.33 -12.45
N ILE A 4 8.85 -71.74 -11.75
CA ILE A 4 9.40 -70.41 -12.04
C ILE A 4 10.93 -70.54 -12.23
N ASN A 5 11.40 -69.83 -13.26
CA ASN A 5 12.73 -69.24 -13.50
C ASN A 5 13.96 -70.11 -13.74
N LYS A 6 14.34 -70.24 -15.04
CA LYS A 6 15.74 -70.35 -15.50
C LYS A 6 16.02 -69.65 -16.86
N ILE A 7 15.23 -68.66 -17.28
CA ILE A 7 15.41 -68.02 -18.62
C ILE A 7 15.80 -66.53 -18.54
N SER A 8 15.89 -65.94 -17.34
CA SER A 8 16.03 -64.47 -17.21
C SER A 8 17.43 -63.94 -16.86
N VAL A 9 18.51 -64.73 -16.97
CA VAL A 9 19.85 -64.30 -16.49
C VAL A 9 20.95 -64.27 -17.57
N SER A 10 20.74 -64.82 -18.76
CA SER A 10 21.79 -64.85 -19.82
C SER A 10 21.61 -63.88 -20.98
N LEU A 11 20.68 -62.92 -20.90
CA LEU A 11 20.46 -61.90 -21.94
C LEU A 11 20.81 -60.46 -21.52
N ILE A 12 21.38 -60.27 -20.32
CA ILE A 12 21.70 -58.94 -19.73
C ILE A 12 23.21 -58.64 -19.73
N SER A 13 24.07 -59.56 -20.17
CA SER A 13 25.54 -59.39 -20.12
C SER A 13 26.19 -58.97 -21.44
N GLY A 14 25.41 -58.61 -22.47
CA GLY A 14 25.92 -58.28 -23.81
C GLY A 14 25.51 -56.93 -24.38
N LEU A 15 24.92 -56.03 -23.59
CA LEU A 15 24.40 -54.75 -24.07
C LEU A 15 24.74 -53.60 -23.10
N LEU A 16 26.04 -53.39 -22.86
CA LEU A 16 26.52 -52.31 -21.98
C LEU A 16 27.81 -51.65 -22.51
N MET A 17 27.99 -51.63 -23.83
CA MET A 17 29.23 -51.11 -24.44
C MET A 17 29.02 -50.29 -25.71
N ILE A 18 27.93 -49.52 -25.81
CA ILE A 18 27.77 -48.46 -26.84
C ILE A 18 26.84 -47.34 -26.31
N MET A 19 27.27 -46.47 -25.39
CA MET A 19 26.56 -45.20 -25.09
C MET A 19 27.48 -44.08 -24.54
N SER A 20 28.71 -43.95 -25.03
CA SER A 20 29.60 -42.85 -24.57
C SER A 20 30.43 -42.23 -25.68
N LEU A 21 29.81 -41.86 -26.80
CA LEU A 21 30.40 -40.95 -27.81
C LEU A 21 29.32 -40.10 -28.51
N SER A 22 28.43 -39.46 -27.76
CA SER A 22 27.60 -38.37 -28.30
C SER A 22 27.41 -37.17 -27.38
N CYS A 23 28.27 -36.99 -26.38
CA CYS A 23 28.76 -35.63 -26.16
C CYS A 23 29.76 -35.43 -27.30
N SER A 24 29.33 -34.78 -28.38
CA SER A 24 30.32 -34.07 -29.17
C SER A 24 30.99 -33.12 -28.19
N ASP A 25 32.28 -33.32 -27.92
CA ASP A 25 33.16 -32.34 -27.28
C ASP A 25 33.30 -31.11 -28.20
N ASP A 26 32.19 -30.57 -28.67
CA ASP A 26 32.11 -29.22 -29.23
C ASP A 26 31.85 -28.28 -28.06
N ASP A 27 32.77 -28.34 -27.09
CA ASP A 27 32.93 -27.37 -26.01
C ASP A 27 33.62 -26.12 -26.57
N ASN A 28 33.13 -25.62 -27.72
CA ASN A 28 33.44 -24.29 -28.22
C ASN A 28 32.71 -23.23 -27.38
N TRP A 29 32.80 -23.36 -26.06
CA TRP A 29 32.42 -22.30 -25.15
C TRP A 29 33.53 -21.25 -25.20
N SER A 30 33.29 -20.19 -25.96
CA SER A 30 34.02 -18.94 -25.76
C SER A 30 33.34 -18.16 -24.63
N PRO A 31 34.10 -17.63 -23.66
CA PRO A 31 33.58 -16.63 -22.73
C PRO A 31 32.86 -15.52 -23.51
N GLY A 32 31.82 -14.95 -22.91
CA GLY A 32 31.22 -13.74 -23.45
C GLY A 32 32.29 -12.64 -23.64
N PRO A 33 32.06 -11.66 -24.54
CA PRO A 33 32.98 -10.56 -24.73
C PRO A 33 33.36 -9.91 -23.39
N GLU A 34 34.65 -9.63 -23.18
CA GLU A 34 35.06 -8.82 -22.04
C GLU A 34 34.43 -7.44 -22.13
N VAL A 35 33.86 -6.98 -21.01
CA VAL A 35 33.24 -5.66 -20.92
C VAL A 35 34.35 -4.61 -20.96
N ASP A 36 34.27 -3.66 -21.90
CA ASP A 36 35.22 -2.55 -21.98
C ASP A 36 35.29 -1.81 -20.63
N PRO A 37 36.46 -1.67 -19.99
CA PRO A 37 36.61 -0.93 -18.73
C PRO A 37 36.16 0.53 -18.80
N SER A 38 36.13 1.11 -19.99
CA SER A 38 35.62 2.46 -20.27
C SER A 38 34.10 2.51 -20.46
N SER A 39 33.43 1.35 -20.55
CA SER A 39 31.97 1.27 -20.65
C SER A 39 31.31 2.05 -19.51
N PRO A 40 30.27 2.84 -19.81
CA PRO A 40 29.54 3.55 -18.77
C PRO A 40 28.78 2.61 -17.82
N ARG A 41 28.50 1.37 -18.26
CA ARG A 41 27.79 0.32 -17.52
C ARG A 41 26.50 0.87 -16.90
N VAL A 42 25.62 1.35 -17.77
CA VAL A 42 24.34 1.97 -17.42
C VAL A 42 23.28 0.90 -17.19
N TYR A 43 22.45 1.07 -16.17
CA TYR A 43 21.43 0.11 -15.76
C TYR A 43 20.20 0.79 -15.15
N PHE A 44 19.07 0.10 -15.18
CA PHE A 44 17.88 0.47 -14.41
C PHE A 44 17.95 -0.10 -13.00
N ASN A 45 17.51 0.68 -12.02
CA ASN A 45 17.54 0.27 -10.62
C ASN A 45 16.40 -0.74 -10.32
N PRO A 46 16.64 -1.73 -9.44
CA PRO A 46 15.66 -2.78 -9.13
C PRO A 46 14.57 -2.25 -8.19
N SER A 47 13.62 -1.45 -8.69
CA SER A 47 12.36 -1.08 -7.99
C SER A 47 11.49 -0.02 -8.69
N SER A 48 11.86 0.50 -9.86
CA SER A 48 11.24 1.71 -10.41
C SER A 48 9.80 1.61 -10.95
N SER A 49 9.02 0.59 -10.57
CA SER A 49 7.55 0.65 -10.76
C SER A 49 6.92 1.52 -9.68
N GLY A 50 5.81 2.20 -9.99
CA GLY A 50 5.23 3.11 -9.02
C GLY A 50 3.83 3.61 -9.37
N ASP A 51 3.17 4.05 -8.32
CA ASP A 51 1.92 4.77 -8.39
C ASP A 51 2.20 6.25 -8.65
N VAL A 52 1.36 6.89 -9.47
CA VAL A 52 1.38 8.33 -9.68
C VAL A 52 0.28 8.94 -8.80
N GLU A 53 0.72 9.70 -7.81
CA GLU A 53 -0.15 10.41 -6.88
C GLU A 53 -1.04 11.45 -7.60
N PRO A 54 -2.23 11.76 -7.04
CA PRO A 54 -3.08 12.80 -7.59
C PRO A 54 -2.35 14.16 -7.64
N GLY A 55 -2.33 14.79 -8.81
CA GLY A 55 -1.66 16.07 -9.05
C GLY A 55 -0.31 15.94 -9.76
N GLU A 56 0.29 14.73 -9.74
CA GLU A 56 1.47 14.40 -10.54
C GLU A 56 1.07 13.87 -11.92
N SER A 57 1.99 13.96 -12.89
CA SER A 57 1.75 13.54 -14.29
C SER A 57 2.71 12.48 -14.81
N TYR A 58 3.70 12.11 -14.00
CA TYR A 58 4.73 11.15 -14.38
C TYR A 58 5.32 10.43 -13.17
N LEU A 59 5.81 9.23 -13.43
CA LEU A 59 6.70 8.45 -12.58
C LEU A 59 8.15 8.64 -13.05
N ASN A 60 9.07 8.81 -12.11
CA ASN A 60 10.51 8.86 -12.40
C ASN A 60 11.13 7.47 -12.26
N ILE A 61 11.68 6.96 -13.35
CA ILE A 61 12.45 5.72 -13.40
C ILE A 61 13.92 6.06 -13.18
N ALA A 62 14.49 5.61 -12.07
CA ALA A 62 15.91 5.81 -11.79
C ALA A 62 16.79 4.93 -12.72
N VAL A 63 17.75 5.58 -13.36
CA VAL A 63 18.77 4.98 -14.21
C VAL A 63 20.13 5.36 -13.64
N SER A 64 20.98 4.38 -13.38
CA SER A 64 22.31 4.60 -12.78
C SER A 64 23.41 4.11 -13.71
N ARG A 65 24.64 4.62 -13.51
CA ARG A 65 25.84 4.22 -14.26
C ARG A 65 27.02 4.01 -13.32
N VAL A 66 27.91 3.07 -13.63
CA VAL A 66 29.08 2.81 -12.78
C VAL A 66 30.21 3.81 -13.06
N ASN A 67 30.45 4.14 -14.33
CA ASN A 67 31.52 5.06 -14.70
C ASN A 67 30.96 6.49 -14.86
N THR A 68 31.33 7.36 -13.93
CA THR A 68 30.86 8.75 -13.84
C THR A 68 31.73 9.76 -14.58
N ASN A 69 32.76 9.28 -15.30
CA ASN A 69 33.66 10.15 -16.05
C ASN A 69 32.94 10.83 -17.22
N GLY A 70 32.97 12.16 -17.22
CA GLY A 70 32.36 12.98 -18.27
C GLY A 70 30.82 12.94 -18.27
N SER A 71 30.25 13.83 -19.06
CA SER A 71 28.81 13.83 -19.35
C SER A 71 28.47 12.74 -20.36
N LEU A 72 27.35 12.07 -20.17
CA LEU A 72 26.87 11.00 -21.04
C LEU A 72 25.38 11.17 -21.30
N THR A 73 24.95 11.01 -22.55
CA THR A 73 23.52 10.88 -22.89
C THR A 73 23.27 9.49 -23.41
N VAL A 74 22.30 8.80 -22.82
CA VAL A 74 21.98 7.40 -23.10
C VAL A 74 20.57 7.33 -23.68
N PRO A 75 20.41 6.89 -24.94
CA PRO A 75 19.09 6.63 -25.51
C PRO A 75 18.37 5.52 -24.75
N ILE A 76 17.07 5.70 -24.52
CA ILE A 76 16.20 4.70 -23.88
C ILE A 76 15.17 4.27 -24.91
N SER A 77 15.15 2.97 -25.23
CA SER A 77 14.16 2.39 -26.14
C SER A 77 12.95 1.88 -25.37
N ILE A 78 11.76 2.06 -25.94
CA ILE A 78 10.50 1.52 -25.39
C ILE A 78 10.20 0.24 -26.17
N SER A 79 10.46 -0.92 -25.57
CA SER A 79 10.24 -2.23 -26.22
C SER A 79 8.80 -2.69 -26.12
N LYS A 80 8.07 -2.27 -25.08
CA LYS A 80 6.65 -2.53 -24.89
C LYS A 80 5.97 -1.35 -24.22
N SER A 81 4.76 -1.03 -24.66
CA SER A 81 3.94 0.01 -24.04
C SER A 81 2.45 -0.34 -24.12
N THR A 82 1.69 0.16 -23.16
CA THR A 82 0.23 0.12 -23.15
C THR A 82 -0.30 1.45 -23.69
N GLU A 83 -1.39 1.40 -24.46
CA GLU A 83 -2.04 2.60 -24.97
C GLU A 83 -2.38 3.58 -23.83
N GLY A 84 -2.13 4.87 -24.07
CA GLY A 84 -2.35 5.94 -23.09
C GLY A 84 -1.12 6.33 -22.27
N LEU A 85 -0.04 5.54 -22.27
CA LEU A 85 1.23 5.95 -21.69
C LEU A 85 1.97 6.96 -22.57
N LEU A 86 2.68 7.89 -21.92
CA LEU A 86 3.49 8.92 -22.56
C LEU A 86 4.95 8.81 -22.11
N PHE A 87 5.87 8.96 -23.05
CA PHE A 87 7.32 8.93 -22.80
C PHE A 87 7.90 10.25 -23.32
N PRO A 88 7.86 11.32 -22.52
CA PRO A 88 8.23 12.67 -22.97
C PRO A 88 9.72 12.76 -23.34
N ASP A 89 10.54 11.90 -22.73
CA ASP A 89 11.97 11.80 -23.01
C ASP A 89 12.27 10.57 -23.87
N GLN A 90 13.34 10.64 -24.67
CA GLN A 90 13.86 9.52 -25.48
C GLN A 90 15.26 9.08 -25.00
N SER A 91 15.78 9.75 -23.97
CA SER A 91 17.12 9.53 -23.44
C SER A 91 17.23 10.07 -22.02
N VAL A 92 18.24 9.61 -21.29
CA VAL A 92 18.66 10.21 -20.02
C VAL A 92 20.04 10.85 -20.18
N THR A 93 20.27 11.99 -19.52
CA THR A 93 21.56 12.67 -19.52
C THR A 93 22.16 12.68 -18.13
N PHE A 94 23.37 12.14 -18.01
CA PHE A 94 24.21 12.19 -16.82
C PHE A 94 25.20 13.35 -16.96
N ALA A 95 25.24 14.24 -15.97
CA ALA A 95 26.32 15.23 -15.88
C ALA A 95 27.62 14.56 -15.41
N ALA A 96 28.78 15.19 -15.66
CA ALA A 96 30.06 14.65 -15.21
C ALA A 96 30.08 14.50 -13.68
N GLY A 97 30.46 13.32 -13.20
CA GLY A 97 30.43 12.97 -11.77
C GLY A 97 29.09 12.43 -11.26
N GLU A 98 27.99 12.60 -12.01
CA GLU A 98 26.67 12.10 -11.60
C GLU A 98 26.50 10.60 -11.90
N GLU A 99 26.01 9.88 -10.91
CA GLU A 99 25.74 8.44 -10.98
C GLU A 99 24.32 8.14 -11.47
N THR A 100 23.35 8.99 -11.13
CA THR A 100 21.93 8.71 -11.35
C THR A 100 21.26 9.79 -12.18
N ALA A 101 20.42 9.36 -13.12
CA ALA A 101 19.50 10.20 -13.88
C ALA A 101 18.08 9.59 -13.83
N TYR A 102 17.07 10.34 -14.25
CA TYR A 102 15.68 9.91 -14.20
C TYR A 102 15.06 9.95 -15.59
N PHE A 103 14.41 8.85 -15.96
CA PHE A 103 13.58 8.75 -17.15
C PHE A 103 12.11 8.87 -16.78
N LYS A 104 11.36 9.76 -17.43
CA LYS A 104 9.96 10.01 -17.10
C LYS A 104 9.02 9.08 -17.87
N VAL A 105 8.08 8.48 -17.16
CA VAL A 105 6.95 7.76 -17.73
C VAL A 105 5.67 8.44 -17.27
N GLY A 106 4.95 9.05 -18.19
CA GLY A 106 3.69 9.73 -17.94
C GLY A 106 2.50 9.00 -18.57
N PHE A 107 1.36 9.68 -18.57
CA PHE A 107 0.11 9.18 -19.12
C PHE A 107 -0.73 10.33 -19.68
N ASN A 108 -1.61 10.02 -20.64
CA ASN A 108 -2.64 10.96 -21.08
C ASN A 108 -3.70 11.14 -19.99
N GLN A 109 -4.41 12.27 -19.95
CA GLN A 109 -5.39 12.52 -18.89
C GLN A 109 -6.60 11.57 -18.94
N ASP A 110 -6.76 10.82 -20.02
CA ASP A 110 -7.92 9.97 -20.31
C ASP A 110 -7.76 8.54 -19.80
N ILE A 111 -6.58 8.12 -19.31
CA ILE A 111 -6.45 6.78 -18.73
C ILE A 111 -7.29 6.64 -17.45
N PRO A 112 -8.03 5.52 -17.31
CA PRO A 112 -8.69 5.14 -16.06
C PRO A 112 -7.76 5.14 -14.84
N TYR A 113 -8.29 5.60 -13.70
CA TYR A 113 -7.67 5.46 -12.39
C TYR A 113 -7.60 3.99 -11.94
N GLU A 114 -6.69 3.71 -11.00
CA GLU A 114 -6.53 2.41 -10.33
C GLU A 114 -6.31 1.22 -11.27
N THR A 115 -5.90 1.50 -12.51
CA THR A 115 -5.59 0.50 -13.54
C THR A 115 -4.08 0.46 -13.76
N ASP A 116 -3.51 -0.75 -13.83
CA ASP A 116 -2.10 -0.97 -14.10
C ASP A 116 -1.81 -0.90 -15.61
N TYR A 117 -0.89 -0.01 -16.00
CA TYR A 117 -0.41 0.15 -17.38
C TYR A 117 1.03 -0.35 -17.48
N PRO A 118 1.26 -1.59 -17.95
CA PRO A 118 2.60 -2.14 -18.08
C PRO A 118 3.38 -1.49 -19.23
N PHE A 119 4.69 -1.37 -19.04
CA PHE A 119 5.64 -0.92 -20.05
C PHE A 119 6.99 -1.64 -19.88
N GLU A 120 7.83 -1.57 -20.91
CA GLU A 120 9.19 -2.08 -20.88
C GLU A 120 10.16 -1.09 -21.55
N LEU A 121 11.26 -0.83 -20.87
CA LEU A 121 12.34 0.05 -21.29
C LEU A 121 13.62 -0.75 -21.49
N LYS A 122 14.43 -0.35 -22.47
CA LYS A 122 15.71 -1.00 -22.80
C LYS A 122 16.81 0.03 -23.02
N ILE A 123 17.98 -0.25 -22.44
CA ILE A 123 19.25 0.43 -22.72
C ILE A 123 19.99 -0.41 -23.77
N ASP A 124 20.61 0.25 -24.75
CA ASP A 124 21.43 -0.44 -25.76
C ASP A 124 22.66 -1.10 -25.12
N GLU A 125 23.11 -2.21 -25.71
CA GLU A 125 24.26 -2.98 -25.23
C GLU A 125 25.57 -2.19 -25.32
N VAL A 126 25.65 -1.17 -26.19
CA VAL A 126 26.82 -0.28 -26.27
C VAL A 126 27.01 0.57 -25.00
N TYR A 127 25.93 0.80 -24.23
CA TYR A 127 25.98 1.58 -23.00
C TYR A 127 25.85 0.73 -21.74
N SER A 128 25.45 -0.53 -21.87
CA SER A 128 25.13 -1.42 -20.76
C SER A 128 26.04 -2.64 -20.71
N ASP A 129 25.96 -3.35 -19.59
CA ASP A 129 26.73 -4.56 -19.33
C ASP A 129 25.74 -5.62 -18.87
N GLN A 130 25.63 -6.72 -19.62
CA GLN A 130 24.70 -7.82 -19.29
C GLN A 130 25.05 -8.53 -17.97
N TYR A 131 26.27 -8.31 -17.44
CA TYR A 131 26.77 -8.93 -16.22
C TYR A 131 26.75 -7.98 -15.02
N ILE A 132 26.08 -6.84 -15.11
CA ILE A 132 25.98 -5.92 -13.99
C ILE A 132 25.09 -6.49 -12.87
N ALA A 133 25.65 -6.63 -11.66
CA ALA A 133 24.92 -7.17 -10.52
C ALA A 133 23.99 -6.15 -9.84
N ALA A 134 24.19 -4.86 -10.09
CA ALA A 134 23.47 -3.77 -9.43
C ALA A 134 22.07 -3.52 -9.99
N GLY A 135 21.79 -3.99 -11.21
CA GLY A 135 20.50 -3.81 -11.87
C GLY A 135 20.46 -4.49 -13.22
N ALA A 136 19.65 -3.97 -14.16
CA ALA A 136 19.47 -4.61 -15.46
C ALA A 136 19.40 -3.58 -16.61
N PRO A 137 19.83 -3.96 -17.83
CA PRO A 137 19.67 -3.13 -19.03
C PRO A 137 18.23 -3.06 -19.54
N VAL A 138 17.36 -3.94 -19.03
CA VAL A 138 15.93 -3.99 -19.34
C VAL A 138 15.15 -3.75 -18.06
N HIS A 139 14.13 -2.90 -18.13
CA HIS A 139 13.22 -2.63 -17.04
C HIS A 139 11.79 -2.89 -17.49
N SER A 140 11.13 -3.86 -16.86
CA SER A 140 9.70 -4.05 -16.98
C SER A 140 9.03 -3.40 -15.77
N GLY A 141 8.12 -2.47 -16.04
CA GLY A 141 7.44 -1.70 -15.00
C GLY A 141 5.94 -1.59 -15.25
N LYS A 142 5.24 -1.05 -14.26
CA LYS A 142 3.85 -0.63 -14.39
C LYS A 142 3.67 0.76 -13.81
N LEU A 143 2.82 1.53 -14.46
CA LEU A 143 2.34 2.81 -13.98
C LEU A 143 0.87 2.66 -13.61
N ARG A 144 0.47 3.16 -12.45
CA ARG A 144 -0.93 3.26 -12.04
C ARG A 144 -1.23 4.67 -11.56
N ARG A 145 -2.26 5.29 -12.14
CA ARG A 145 -2.74 6.60 -11.71
C ARG A 145 -3.68 6.44 -10.53
N LEU A 146 -3.36 7.03 -9.39
CA LEU A 146 -4.19 6.94 -8.20
C LEU A 146 -5.39 7.88 -8.31
N GLU A 147 -6.53 7.40 -7.83
CA GLU A 147 -7.74 8.21 -7.75
C GLU A 147 -7.58 9.33 -6.70
N PRO A 148 -7.95 10.59 -6.99
CA PRO A 148 -7.95 11.67 -6.01
C PRO A 148 -9.04 11.48 -4.95
N TRP A 149 -8.78 12.00 -3.74
CA TRP A 149 -9.84 12.21 -2.76
C TRP A 149 -10.74 13.37 -3.20
N VAL A 150 -12.04 13.12 -3.28
CA VAL A 150 -13.06 14.13 -3.58
C VAL A 150 -13.78 14.49 -2.28
N PHE A 151 -13.88 15.79 -1.99
CA PHE A 151 -14.66 16.28 -0.85
C PHE A 151 -16.15 15.96 -1.05
N VAL A 152 -16.74 15.27 -0.09
CA VAL A 152 -18.17 14.91 -0.08
C VAL A 152 -18.95 15.96 0.70
N ALA A 153 -18.59 16.16 1.97
CA ALA A 153 -19.30 17.07 2.86
C ALA A 153 -18.51 17.39 4.13
N GLU A 154 -18.95 18.43 4.83
CA GLU A 154 -18.55 18.70 6.21
C GLU A 154 -19.60 18.09 7.14
N ALA A 155 -19.25 16.98 7.79
CA ALA A 155 -20.13 16.26 8.69
C ALA A 155 -20.05 16.83 10.12
N THR A 156 -21.21 17.01 10.74
CA THR A 156 -21.30 17.32 12.17
C THR A 156 -21.38 16.04 12.97
N CYS A 157 -20.40 15.82 13.84
CA CYS A 157 -20.34 14.71 14.78
C CYS A 157 -20.91 15.14 16.13
N THR A 158 -21.87 14.38 16.65
CA THR A 158 -22.42 14.54 18.00
C THR A 158 -22.20 13.26 18.80
N PHE A 159 -21.91 13.42 20.09
CA PHE A 159 -21.68 12.31 21.01
C PHE A 159 -22.93 12.01 21.83
N GLU A 160 -23.39 10.77 21.79
CA GLU A 160 -24.50 10.29 22.61
C GLU A 160 -24.01 9.18 23.54
N GLY A 161 -24.14 9.37 24.86
CA GLY A 161 -23.88 8.29 25.81
C GLY A 161 -25.11 7.41 25.96
N THR A 162 -24.96 6.09 25.79
CA THR A 162 -26.08 5.14 25.79
C THR A 162 -26.18 4.30 27.06
N SER A 163 -25.14 4.25 27.90
CA SER A 163 -25.19 3.62 29.22
C SER A 163 -24.09 4.11 30.16
N GLY A 164 -24.43 4.30 31.45
CA GLY A 164 -23.52 4.78 32.50
C GLY A 164 -24.21 5.77 33.43
N SER A 165 -23.87 5.76 34.72
CA SER A 165 -24.54 6.62 35.72
C SER A 165 -24.14 8.09 35.60
N LYS A 166 -22.99 8.40 35.00
CA LYS A 166 -22.49 9.76 34.73
C LYS A 166 -21.71 9.77 33.41
N LEU A 167 -22.38 10.18 32.34
CA LEU A 167 -21.82 10.27 31.00
C LEU A 167 -21.16 11.63 30.77
N ALA A 168 -20.02 11.63 30.10
CA ALA A 168 -19.42 12.87 29.62
C ALA A 168 -20.19 13.36 28.39
N ALA A 169 -20.57 14.64 28.38
CA ALA A 169 -21.05 15.32 27.19
C ALA A 169 -19.84 15.84 26.39
N PHE A 170 -19.89 15.74 25.07
CA PHE A 170 -18.87 16.32 24.20
C PHE A 170 -19.54 17.37 23.33
N ASP A 171 -18.94 18.55 23.21
CA ASP A 171 -19.39 19.54 22.25
C ASP A 171 -19.33 18.95 20.83
N PRO A 172 -20.37 19.16 20.01
CA PRO A 172 -20.36 18.75 18.62
C PRO A 172 -19.15 19.34 17.87
N PHE A 173 -18.58 18.55 16.97
CA PHE A 173 -17.46 18.99 16.14
C PHE A 173 -17.68 18.64 14.68
N LYS A 174 -16.99 19.36 13.79
CA LYS A 174 -17.10 19.21 12.35
C LYS A 174 -15.91 18.43 11.80
N GLN A 175 -16.16 17.55 10.84
CA GLN A 175 -15.13 16.79 10.14
C GLN A 175 -15.42 16.73 8.64
N ASN A 176 -14.37 16.80 7.84
CA ASN A 176 -14.50 16.67 6.39
C ASN A 176 -14.55 15.18 6.00
N LEU A 177 -15.57 14.82 5.25
CA LEU A 177 -15.73 13.52 4.62
C LEU A 177 -15.28 13.60 3.16
N TYR A 178 -14.44 12.67 2.75
CA TYR A 178 -13.97 12.52 1.38
C TYR A 178 -14.25 11.12 0.86
N LYS A 179 -14.24 10.97 -0.46
CA LYS A 179 -14.49 9.70 -1.15
C LYS A 179 -13.57 9.56 -2.36
N LYS A 180 -13.16 8.32 -2.60
CA LYS A 180 -12.64 7.82 -3.87
C LYS A 180 -13.78 7.06 -4.53
N GLU A 181 -14.40 7.64 -5.55
CA GLU A 181 -15.64 7.15 -6.17
C GLU A 181 -15.46 5.79 -6.83
N ILE A 182 -14.36 5.59 -7.56
CA ILE A 182 -14.04 4.35 -8.27
C ILE A 182 -13.65 3.27 -7.27
N ALA A 183 -12.80 3.60 -6.30
CA ALA A 183 -12.38 2.64 -5.29
C ALA A 183 -13.50 2.29 -4.28
N GLY A 184 -14.52 3.14 -4.15
CA GLY A 184 -15.58 2.97 -3.15
C GLY A 184 -15.09 3.14 -1.71
N ILE A 185 -14.03 3.93 -1.51
CA ILE A 185 -13.38 4.13 -0.22
C ILE A 185 -13.69 5.54 0.28
N PHE A 186 -13.98 5.65 1.57
CA PHE A 186 -14.25 6.90 2.27
C PHE A 186 -13.12 7.26 3.22
N LYS A 187 -13.03 8.56 3.52
CA LYS A 187 -12.03 9.11 4.44
C LYS A 187 -12.61 10.24 5.27
N ILE A 188 -12.41 10.19 6.59
CA ILE A 188 -12.63 11.33 7.49
C ILE A 188 -11.28 11.85 7.94
N GLU A 189 -10.93 13.07 7.57
CA GLU A 189 -9.63 13.64 7.93
C GLU A 189 -9.54 13.97 9.41
N ASN A 190 -8.37 13.71 10.01
CA ASN A 190 -8.09 13.98 11.42
C ASN A 190 -9.24 13.50 12.33
N TRP A 191 -9.56 12.21 12.23
CA TRP A 191 -10.76 11.65 12.83
C TRP A 191 -10.82 11.88 14.35
N CYS A 192 -11.98 12.34 14.85
CA CYS A 192 -12.18 12.81 16.22
C CYS A 192 -11.19 13.90 16.73
N LEU A 193 -10.66 14.75 15.84
CA LEU A 193 -9.81 15.90 16.17
C LEU A 193 -8.53 15.54 16.95
N ASN A 194 -7.96 14.37 16.69
CA ASN A 194 -6.91 13.80 17.53
C ASN A 194 -5.50 14.41 17.28
N GLY A 195 -5.33 15.37 16.36
CA GLY A 195 -4.08 16.12 16.17
C GLY A 195 -3.20 15.60 15.03
N THR A 196 -1.95 16.09 14.94
CA THR A 196 -1.08 15.97 13.75
C THR A 196 0.14 15.04 13.91
N GLY A 197 0.06 13.98 14.72
CA GLY A 197 1.14 12.98 14.77
C GLY A 197 0.93 11.86 13.74
N GLU A 198 1.99 11.14 13.37
CA GLU A 198 1.99 10.10 12.30
C GLU A 198 0.99 8.94 12.50
N TRP A 199 0.44 8.80 13.71
CA TRP A 199 -0.58 7.78 14.09
C TRP A 199 -1.94 8.38 14.42
N TYR A 200 -2.03 9.72 14.38
CA TYR A 200 -3.22 10.52 14.55
C TYR A 200 -3.75 10.80 13.15
N GLY A 201 -4.57 9.88 12.66
CA GLY A 201 -4.77 9.71 11.23
C GLY A 201 -6.15 10.06 10.71
N ASP A 202 -6.21 10.07 9.39
CA ASP A 202 -7.43 9.98 8.63
C ASP A 202 -8.10 8.63 8.91
N PHE A 203 -9.41 8.62 9.15
CA PHE A 203 -10.17 7.39 9.25
C PHE A 203 -10.61 6.96 7.85
N ILE A 204 -9.97 5.90 7.33
CA ILE A 204 -10.27 5.30 6.03
C ILE A 204 -11.16 4.07 6.24
N PHE A 205 -12.22 3.95 5.45
CA PHE A 205 -13.16 2.84 5.52
C PHE A 205 -13.85 2.57 4.18
N THR A 206 -14.41 1.38 4.05
CA THR A 206 -15.37 1.01 3.00
C THR A 206 -16.74 0.80 3.60
N VAL A 207 -17.77 0.69 2.76
CA VAL A 207 -19.14 0.44 3.18
C VAL A 207 -19.66 -0.80 2.47
N ASP A 208 -20.17 -1.77 3.22
CA ASP A 208 -20.71 -3.00 2.64
C ASP A 208 -22.14 -2.81 2.07
N GLU A 209 -22.67 -3.86 1.44
CA GLU A 209 -24.02 -3.87 0.87
C GLU A 209 -25.14 -3.61 1.90
N ASN A 210 -24.86 -3.85 3.19
CA ASN A 210 -25.77 -3.63 4.31
C ASN A 210 -25.54 -2.28 4.97
N LYS A 211 -24.83 -1.36 4.30
CA LYS A 211 -24.51 -0.03 4.80
C LYS A 211 -23.64 -0.06 6.06
N GLN A 212 -22.85 -1.12 6.25
CA GLN A 212 -21.96 -1.23 7.40
C GLN A 212 -20.58 -0.67 7.08
N ILE A 213 -20.05 0.15 7.97
CA ILE A 213 -18.70 0.68 7.94
C ILE A 213 -17.72 -0.46 8.20
N LEU A 214 -16.79 -0.64 7.26
CA LEU A 214 -15.67 -1.56 7.34
C LEU A 214 -14.37 -0.75 7.38
N PRO A 215 -13.80 -0.50 8.57
CA PRO A 215 -12.54 0.22 8.71
C PRO A 215 -11.39 -0.45 7.96
N ASP A 216 -10.47 0.36 7.46
CA ASP A 216 -9.21 -0.15 6.93
C ASP A 216 -8.41 -0.91 8.02
N SER A 217 -7.86 -2.06 7.65
CA SER A 217 -7.14 -2.94 8.58
C SER A 217 -5.79 -2.37 9.06
N GLY A 218 -5.23 -1.40 8.33
CA GLY A 218 -4.00 -0.70 8.68
C GLY A 218 -4.19 0.39 9.74
N ILE A 219 -5.43 0.72 10.09
CA ILE A 219 -5.74 1.74 11.10
C ILE A 219 -6.15 1.06 12.41
N GLY A 220 -5.42 1.35 13.49
CA GLY A 220 -5.71 0.81 14.83
C GLY A 220 -5.49 -0.70 14.95
N PHE A 221 -5.98 -1.29 16.04
CA PHE A 221 -5.86 -2.73 16.32
C PHE A 221 -7.24 -3.40 16.26
N HIS A 222 -7.37 -4.40 15.40
CA HIS A 222 -8.61 -5.14 15.18
C HIS A 222 -8.61 -6.47 15.94
N ASP A 223 -9.42 -6.56 17.02
CA ASP A 223 -9.66 -7.81 17.71
C ASP A 223 -10.88 -8.52 17.11
N ILE A 224 -10.58 -9.42 16.16
CA ILE A 224 -11.58 -10.21 15.43
C ILE A 224 -12.36 -11.13 16.37
N SER A 225 -11.75 -11.58 17.47
CA SER A 225 -12.38 -12.48 18.43
C SER A 225 -13.39 -11.75 19.31
N ALA A 226 -13.03 -10.55 19.78
CA ALA A 226 -13.89 -9.74 20.63
C ALA A 226 -14.86 -8.85 19.84
N LYS A 227 -14.75 -8.78 18.51
CA LYS A 227 -15.52 -7.89 17.62
C LYS A 227 -15.35 -6.42 18.02
N ARG A 228 -14.09 -6.03 18.21
CA ARG A 228 -13.71 -4.70 18.68
C ARG A 228 -12.58 -4.15 17.84
N TRP A 229 -12.69 -2.87 17.56
CA TRP A 229 -11.65 -2.09 16.94
C TRP A 229 -11.13 -1.06 17.92
N TYR A 230 -9.87 -1.23 18.27
CA TYR A 230 -9.18 -0.46 19.28
C TYR A 230 -8.27 0.59 18.67
N PHE A 231 -8.15 1.67 19.40
CA PHE A 231 -7.38 2.83 19.04
C PHE A 231 -6.28 2.99 20.09
N TYR A 232 -5.13 2.37 19.84
CA TYR A 232 -3.89 2.52 20.62
C TYR A 232 -2.73 2.80 19.67
N GLU A 233 -1.59 3.25 20.21
CA GLU A 233 -0.36 3.36 19.43
C GLU A 233 0.14 1.98 18.93
N PRO A 234 0.72 1.92 17.72
CA PRO A 234 1.32 0.69 17.20
C PRO A 234 2.42 0.14 18.10
N GLY A 235 2.51 -1.19 18.20
CA GLY A 235 3.50 -1.87 19.05
C GLY A 235 3.08 -2.01 20.52
N LYS A 236 1.89 -1.52 20.88
CA LYS A 236 1.31 -1.69 22.23
C LYS A 236 0.18 -2.70 22.21
N ALA A 237 0.35 -3.78 22.96
CA ALA A 237 -0.59 -4.92 22.99
C ALA A 237 -1.77 -4.71 23.95
N SER A 238 -1.81 -3.62 24.71
CA SER A 238 -2.84 -3.40 25.71
C SER A 238 -2.99 -1.93 26.12
N SER A 239 -4.12 -1.62 26.74
CA SER A 239 -4.48 -0.32 27.32
C SER A 239 -3.63 0.14 28.51
N GLY A 240 -2.56 -0.58 28.86
CA GLY A 240 -1.67 -0.25 29.98
C GLY A 240 -0.50 0.67 29.61
N ASP A 241 -0.19 0.80 28.31
CA ASP A 241 0.90 1.64 27.83
C ASP A 241 0.32 2.99 27.38
N ASP A 242 0.50 3.98 28.24
CA ASP A 242 -0.26 5.23 28.32
C ASP A 242 0.16 6.26 27.25
N THR A 243 -0.44 6.18 26.06
CA THR A 243 -0.59 7.29 25.12
C THR A 243 -2.04 7.31 24.66
N LYS A 244 -2.79 8.19 25.30
CA LYS A 244 -4.26 8.22 25.29
C LYS A 244 -4.71 8.91 24.01
N TYR A 245 -5.63 8.30 23.26
CA TYR A 245 -6.41 9.05 22.27
C TYR A 245 -7.13 10.18 23.01
N GLN A 246 -6.66 11.41 22.86
CA GLN A 246 -7.29 12.56 23.49
C GLN A 246 -8.37 13.07 22.55
N ILE A 247 -9.53 12.40 22.57
CA ILE A 247 -10.75 13.08 22.13
C ILE A 247 -11.00 14.14 23.20
N ASN A 248 -10.51 15.36 22.92
CA ASN A 248 -10.64 16.51 23.79
C ASN A 248 -12.11 16.88 23.84
N GLY A 249 -12.82 16.30 24.81
CA GLY A 249 -14.15 16.73 25.17
C GLY A 249 -14.07 18.13 25.71
N HIS A 250 -14.50 19.09 24.90
CA HIS A 250 -14.98 20.33 25.47
C HIS A 250 -16.31 19.98 26.16
N LEU A 251 -16.22 19.64 27.45
CA LEU A 251 -17.37 19.60 28.34
C LEU A 251 -17.72 21.06 28.66
N PRO A 252 -18.99 21.49 28.53
CA PRO A 252 -19.39 22.87 28.78
C PRO A 252 -19.11 23.39 30.21
N THR A 253 -18.67 22.55 31.16
CA THR A 253 -18.44 22.95 32.57
C THR A 253 -17.16 22.40 33.22
N SER A 254 -16.29 21.69 32.51
CA SER A 254 -15.03 21.21 33.11
C SER A 254 -13.91 21.04 32.09
N THR A 255 -12.99 21.99 32.07
CA THR A 255 -11.68 21.84 31.44
C THR A 255 -11.00 20.54 31.91
N GLY A 256 -10.54 19.70 30.98
CA GLY A 256 -9.60 18.61 31.26
C GLY A 256 -10.14 17.17 31.35
N VAL A 257 -11.39 16.90 30.95
CA VAL A 257 -11.89 15.52 30.81
C VAL A 257 -11.76 15.06 29.37
N TYR A 258 -11.17 13.89 29.17
CA TYR A 258 -10.98 13.27 27.86
C TYR A 258 -11.16 11.76 27.97
N MET A 259 -11.43 11.10 26.85
CA MET A 259 -11.43 9.65 26.83
C MET A 259 -10.01 9.14 27.01
N THR A 260 -9.78 8.26 27.97
CA THR A 260 -8.46 7.63 28.19
C THR A 260 -8.30 6.36 27.36
N TYR A 261 -9.43 5.80 26.97
CA TYR A 261 -9.54 4.51 26.31
C TYR A 261 -10.89 4.48 25.60
N PHE A 262 -10.91 4.05 24.35
CA PHE A 262 -12.14 3.65 23.71
C PHE A 262 -11.90 2.57 22.65
N TYR A 263 -12.97 1.88 22.30
CA TYR A 263 -13.03 1.02 21.13
C TYR A 263 -14.40 1.15 20.48
N LEU A 264 -14.45 0.91 19.18
CA LEU A 264 -15.68 0.74 18.44
C LEU A 264 -16.01 -0.75 18.34
N TYR A 265 -17.30 -1.06 18.34
CA TYR A 265 -17.75 -2.41 18.06
C TYR A 265 -17.67 -2.67 16.55
N THR A 266 -17.22 -3.84 16.14
CA THR A 266 -17.17 -4.21 14.71
C THR A 266 -18.25 -5.22 14.36
N ILE A 267 -18.40 -5.48 13.05
CA ILE A 267 -19.46 -6.31 12.51
C ILE A 267 -19.61 -7.65 13.23
N GLY A 268 -20.86 -7.98 13.57
CA GLY A 268 -21.20 -9.19 14.33
C GLY A 268 -21.03 -9.09 15.85
N SER A 269 -20.78 -7.90 16.39
CA SER A 269 -20.83 -7.68 17.85
C SER A 269 -22.25 -7.90 18.40
N THR A 270 -22.35 -8.52 19.56
CA THR A 270 -23.63 -8.74 20.28
C THR A 270 -23.98 -7.61 21.25
N SER A 271 -23.16 -6.56 21.30
CA SER A 271 -23.42 -5.39 22.14
C SER A 271 -24.70 -4.68 21.70
N SER A 272 -25.52 -4.27 22.67
CA SER A 272 -26.67 -3.39 22.41
C SER A 272 -26.27 -1.99 21.92
N SER A 273 -24.98 -1.66 21.99
CA SER A 273 -24.40 -0.41 21.52
C SER A 273 -23.58 -0.61 20.24
N TYR A 274 -23.78 -1.72 19.54
CA TYR A 274 -23.22 -1.92 18.20
C TYR A 274 -23.94 -1.03 17.19
N PHE A 275 -23.19 -0.06 16.64
CA PHE A 275 -23.59 0.76 15.51
C PHE A 275 -22.36 0.92 14.63
N MET A 276 -22.43 0.54 13.37
CA MET A 276 -21.38 0.79 12.37
C MET A 276 -22.06 1.10 11.05
N ASP A 277 -22.98 2.06 11.05
CA ASP A 277 -23.86 2.33 9.91
C ASP A 277 -23.36 3.54 9.11
N PHE A 278 -23.48 3.48 7.79
CA PHE A 278 -23.21 4.59 6.89
C PHE A 278 -24.25 4.62 5.77
N ASP A 279 -25.02 5.69 5.70
CA ASP A 279 -26.01 5.92 4.66
C ASP A 279 -25.73 7.24 3.95
N GLU A 280 -25.12 7.15 2.77
CA GLU A 280 -24.83 8.30 1.91
C GLU A 280 -26.11 9.03 1.48
N SER A 281 -27.19 8.28 1.24
CA SER A 281 -28.46 8.83 0.77
C SER A 281 -29.22 9.57 1.87
N ALA A 282 -29.19 9.04 3.09
CA ALA A 282 -29.73 9.70 4.27
C ALA A 282 -28.77 10.73 4.88
N ARG A 283 -27.52 10.76 4.42
CA ARG A 283 -26.42 11.59 4.92
C ARG A 283 -26.19 11.43 6.42
N THR A 284 -26.14 10.18 6.84
CA THR A 284 -25.93 9.82 8.24
C THR A 284 -24.87 8.73 8.37
N ALA A 285 -24.07 8.80 9.42
CA ALA A 285 -23.26 7.66 9.86
C ALA A 285 -23.31 7.51 11.38
N LYS A 286 -23.20 6.28 11.88
CA LYS A 286 -23.22 5.97 13.31
C LYS A 286 -22.14 4.98 13.67
N MET A 287 -21.37 5.30 14.70
CA MET A 287 -20.32 4.44 15.23
C MET A 287 -20.48 4.29 16.74
N GLY A 288 -20.74 3.07 17.17
CA GLY A 288 -21.02 2.70 18.55
C GLY A 288 -19.82 2.02 19.20
N GLY A 289 -19.59 2.35 20.47
CA GLY A 289 -18.40 1.90 21.17
C GLY A 289 -18.53 1.93 22.68
N TYR A 290 -17.39 1.74 23.33
CA TYR A 290 -17.25 1.83 24.77
C TYR A 290 -16.04 2.67 25.13
N SER A 291 -16.19 3.53 26.12
CA SER A 291 -15.12 4.44 26.56
C SER A 291 -14.91 4.41 28.06
N ARG A 292 -13.69 4.81 28.45
CA ARG A 292 -13.33 5.21 29.81
C ARG A 292 -12.84 6.65 29.78
N TYR A 293 -13.07 7.38 30.86
CA TYR A 293 -12.78 8.81 30.96
C TYR A 293 -11.64 9.07 31.94
N SER A 294 -10.98 10.22 31.79
CA SER A 294 -9.82 10.63 32.61
C SER A 294 -10.19 11.04 34.02
N SER A 295 -11.45 11.39 34.25
CA SER A 295 -11.98 11.78 35.54
C SER A 295 -12.81 10.66 36.15
N SER A 296 -12.51 10.34 37.42
CA SER A 296 -13.31 9.42 38.24
C SER A 296 -14.74 9.90 38.50
N THR A 297 -15.05 11.16 38.14
CA THR A 297 -16.40 11.71 38.19
C THR A 297 -17.31 11.09 37.13
N PHE A 298 -16.76 10.65 36.00
CA PHE A 298 -17.50 10.04 34.91
C PHE A 298 -17.31 8.52 34.94
N SER A 299 -18.41 7.78 34.81
CA SER A 299 -18.36 6.32 34.72
C SER A 299 -17.95 5.91 33.31
N SER A 300 -17.20 4.82 33.18
CA SER A 300 -17.04 4.17 31.88
C SER A 300 -18.38 3.67 31.36
N GLY A 301 -18.56 3.67 30.04
CA GLY A 301 -19.88 3.51 29.46
C GLY A 301 -19.86 3.32 27.95
N SER A 302 -21.02 2.94 27.42
CA SER A 302 -21.22 2.88 25.98
C SER A 302 -21.52 4.27 25.42
N PHE A 303 -21.07 4.49 24.19
CA PHE A 303 -21.32 5.74 23.47
C PHE A 303 -21.61 5.48 22.00
N VAL A 304 -22.17 6.47 21.34
CA VAL A 304 -22.41 6.52 19.90
C VAL A 304 -21.93 7.87 19.38
N LEU A 305 -21.13 7.81 18.32
CA LEU A 305 -20.80 8.96 17.47
C LEU A 305 -21.83 8.99 16.35
N ASN A 306 -22.62 10.06 16.28
CA ASN A 306 -23.57 10.29 15.21
C ASN A 306 -23.04 11.37 14.29
N TYR A 307 -22.91 11.07 13.01
CA TYR A 307 -22.51 12.00 11.96
C TYR A 307 -23.71 12.34 11.09
N THR A 308 -23.86 13.61 10.75
CA THR A 308 -24.89 14.13 9.84
C THR A 308 -24.28 15.16 8.89
N TRP A 309 -24.69 15.16 7.61
CA TRP A 309 -24.24 16.12 6.59
C TRP A 309 -25.30 16.37 5.49
#